data_AF-A0A7V6DCB7-F1
#
_entry.id   AF-A0A7V6DCB7-F1
#
_cell.length_a   1.000
_cell.length_b   1.000
_cell.length_c   1.000
_cell.angle_alpha   90.00
_cell.angle_beta   90.00
_cell.angle_gamma   90.00
#
_symmetry.space_group_name_H-M   'P 1'
#
loop_
_entity.id
_entity.type
_entity.pdbx_description
1 polymer ?
#
loop_
_entity_poly.entity_id
_entity_poly.type
_entity_poly.pdbx_seq_one_letter_code
_entity_poly.pdbx_strand_id
1 'polypeptide(L)'
;MRPLDARKAFILQAVVQDYVATAEPVGSEAVVERYGLRLSSATVRNEMAEMAEMGYLRQPHVSAGRIPSDLGYRYYVEHLMKPVPVSRLLSPRQTSLLSP
;
A
#
# COMPACT_ATOMS: atom_id res chain seq x y z
N MET A 1 5.30 -7.27 13.99
CA MET A 1 4.40 -6.46 13.14
C MET A 1 2.96 -6.76 13.56
N ARG A 2 2.10 -5.76 13.82
CA ARG A 2 0.71 -6.00 14.27
C ARG A 2 -0.21 -6.28 13.08
N PRO A 3 -0.91 -7.42 12.99
CA PRO A 3 -1.79 -7.70 11.86
C PRO A 3 -2.79 -6.57 11.60
N LEU A 4 -2.98 -6.18 10.34
CA LEU A 4 -4.03 -5.26 9.94
C LEU A 4 -5.33 -6.05 9.71
N ASP A 5 -6.45 -5.48 10.12
CA ASP A 5 -7.75 -5.98 9.69
C ASP A 5 -7.93 -5.77 8.17
N ALA A 6 -8.97 -6.40 7.59
CA ALA A 6 -9.21 -6.35 6.16
C ALA A 6 -9.40 -4.93 5.61
N ARG A 7 -9.96 -4.02 6.42
CA ARG A 7 -10.19 -2.62 6.01
C ARG A 7 -8.87 -1.84 5.99
N LYS A 8 -8.10 -1.88 7.08
CA LYS A 8 -6.80 -1.21 7.16
C LYS A 8 -5.81 -1.78 6.14
N ALA A 9 -5.85 -3.10 5.89
CA ALA A 9 -5.07 -3.74 4.85
C ALA A 9 -5.43 -3.19 3.45
N PHE A 10 -6.73 -3.06 3.15
CA PHE A 10 -7.18 -2.47 1.89
C PHE A 10 -6.75 -1.00 1.75
N ILE A 11 -6.90 -0.20 2.81
CA ILE A 11 -6.45 1.20 2.83
C ILE A 11 -4.94 1.28 2.61
N LEU A 12 -4.14 0.42 3.26
CA LEU A 12 -2.69 0.36 3.05
C LEU A 12 -2.35 0.07 1.60
N GLN A 13 -3.02 -0.91 0.99
CA GLN A 13 -2.82 -1.28 -0.41
C GLN A 13 -3.10 -0.09 -1.34
N ALA A 14 -4.22 0.60 -1.14
CA ALA A 14 -4.57 1.79 -1.92
C ALA A 14 -3.52 2.90 -1.78
N VAL A 15 -3.10 3.21 -0.55
CA VAL A 15 -2.10 4.24 -0.29
C VAL A 15 -0.74 3.89 -0.91
N VAL A 16 -0.31 2.63 -0.83
CA VAL A 16 0.95 2.18 -1.43
C VAL A 16 0.89 2.28 -2.96
N GLN A 17 -0.20 1.80 -3.58
CA GLN A 17 -0.35 1.81 -5.03
C GLN A 17 -0.39 3.24 -5.59
N ASP A 18 -1.16 4.12 -4.96
CA ASP A 18 -1.24 5.53 -5.37
C ASP A 18 0.10 6.24 -5.18
N TYR A 19 0.75 6.08 -4.03
CA TYR A 19 2.02 6.75 -3.76
C TYR A 19 3.15 6.26 -4.67
N VAL A 20 3.19 4.97 -5.02
CA VAL A 20 4.17 4.44 -6.00
C VAL A 20 3.92 5.02 -7.40
N ALA A 21 2.65 5.27 -7.76
CA ALA A 21 2.30 5.83 -9.06
C ALA A 21 2.57 7.34 -9.18
N THR A 22 2.35 8.11 -8.10
CA THR A 22 2.38 9.58 -8.17
C THR A 22 3.54 10.22 -7.41
N ALA A 23 4.14 9.52 -6.44
CA ALA A 23 5.06 10.07 -5.44
C ALA A 23 4.45 11.22 -4.59
N GLU A 24 3.12 11.32 -4.53
CA GLU A 24 2.41 12.37 -3.79
C GLU A 24 1.66 11.80 -2.57
N PRO A 25 1.65 12.51 -1.42
CA PRO A 25 0.90 12.08 -0.23
C PRO A 25 -0.57 11.81 -0.53
N VAL A 26 -1.07 10.65 -0.10
CA VAL A 26 -2.41 10.17 -0.46
C VAL A 26 -3.42 10.63 0.58
N GLY A 27 -4.44 11.37 0.13
CA GLY A 27 -5.55 11.85 0.94
C GLY A 27 -6.68 10.82 1.08
N SER A 28 -7.48 10.92 2.14
CA SER A 28 -8.61 10.01 2.38
C SER A 28 -9.70 10.10 1.32
N GLU A 29 -9.93 11.28 0.73
CA GLU A 29 -10.88 11.47 -0.39
C GLU A 29 -10.44 10.68 -1.62
N ALA A 30 -9.16 10.80 -2.00
CA ALA A 30 -8.60 10.05 -3.12
C ALA A 30 -8.74 8.53 -2.94
N VAL A 31 -8.53 8.02 -1.71
CA VAL A 31 -8.71 6.60 -1.40
C VAL A 31 -10.18 6.18 -1.56
N VAL A 32 -11.14 6.99 -1.11
CA VAL A 32 -12.58 6.67 -1.24
C VAL A 32 -13.01 6.69 -2.71
N GLU A 33 -12.64 7.73 -3.46
CA GLU A 33 -13.06 7.93 -4.84
C GLU A 33 -12.46 6.91 -5.81
N ARG A 34 -11.14 6.65 -5.72
CA ARG A 34 -10.43 5.79 -6.67
C ARG A 34 -10.67 4.30 -6.42
N TYR A 35 -10.89 3.91 -5.16
CA TYR A 35 -11.03 2.51 -4.77
C TYR A 35 -12.45 2.12 -4.37
N GLY A 36 -13.43 3.03 -4.52
CA GLY A 36 -14.86 2.73 -4.37
C GLY A 36 -15.27 2.24 -2.98
N LEU A 37 -14.58 2.71 -1.93
CA LEU A 37 -14.91 2.33 -0.56
C LEU A 37 -16.30 2.85 -0.19
N ARG A 38 -17.15 1.98 0.37
CA ARG A 38 -18.42 2.37 1.00
C ARG A 38 -18.20 3.00 2.38
N LEU A 39 -17.20 3.87 2.50
CA LEU A 39 -16.81 4.56 3.73
C LEU A 39 -16.72 6.06 3.44
N SER A 40 -16.98 6.90 4.45
CA SER A 40 -16.76 8.33 4.33
C SER A 40 -15.27 8.65 4.38
N SER A 41 -14.87 9.77 3.76
CA SER A 41 -13.50 10.29 3.84
C SER A 41 -13.05 10.50 5.30
N ALA A 42 -13.96 10.92 6.19
CA ALA A 42 -13.68 11.07 7.62
C ALA A 42 -13.32 9.73 8.29
N THR A 43 -14.05 8.66 7.99
CA THR A 43 -13.73 7.32 8.51
C THR A 43 -12.36 6.85 8.00
N VAL A 44 -12.09 7.01 6.69
CA VAL A 44 -10.78 6.63 6.12
C VAL A 44 -9.65 7.46 6.72
N ARG A 45 -9.85 8.75 6.95
CA ARG A 45 -8.86 9.62 7.62
C ARG A 45 -8.53 9.12 9.03
N ASN A 46 -9.53 8.67 9.79
CA ASN A 46 -9.32 8.13 11.14
C ASN A 46 -8.53 6.81 11.11
N GLU A 47 -8.90 5.90 10.21
CA GLU A 47 -8.17 4.64 10.02
C GLU A 47 -6.71 4.90 9.60
N MET A 48 -6.48 5.85 8.70
CA MET A 48 -5.13 6.25 8.28
C MET A 48 -4.32 6.91 9.41
N ALA A 49 -4.98 7.61 10.33
CA ALA A 49 -4.34 8.18 11.52
C ALA A 49 -3.93 7.07 12.49
N GLU A 50 -4.82 6.13 12.80
CA GLU A 50 -4.52 4.96 13.64
C GLU A 50 -3.39 4.12 13.03
N MET A 51 -3.42 3.86 11.72
CA MET A 51 -2.35 3.16 11.02
C MET A 51 -1.00 3.88 11.09
N ALA A 52 -1.00 5.21 11.21
CA ALA A 52 0.23 5.97 11.40
C ALA A 52 0.77 5.82 12.82
N GLU A 53 -0.09 5.79 13.84
CA GLU A 53 0.30 5.47 15.22
C GLU A 53 0.84 4.03 15.33
N MET A 54 0.29 3.11 14.55
CA MET A 54 0.79 1.73 14.41
C MET A 54 2.10 1.64 13.60
N GLY A 55 2.53 2.74 12.97
CA GLY A 55 3.79 2.83 12.23
C GLY A 55 3.72 2.37 10.77
N TYR A 56 2.55 2.04 10.21
CA TYR A 56 2.40 1.62 8.80
C TYR A 56 2.37 2.79 7.83
N LEU A 57 1.84 3.92 8.27
CA LEU A 57 1.77 5.15 7.51
C LEU A 57 2.54 6.26 8.23
N ARG A 58 2.90 7.30 7.52
CA ARG A 58 3.43 8.54 8.12
C ARG A 58 2.85 9.75 7.43
N GLN A 59 2.85 10.87 8.13
CA GLN A 59 2.43 12.16 7.57
C GLN A 59 3.68 13.02 7.35
N PRO A 60 3.99 13.41 6.10
CA PRO A 60 5.16 14.25 5.85
C PRO A 60 4.98 15.69 6.35
N HIS A 61 3.76 16.24 6.27
CA HIS A 61 3.41 17.59 6.74
C HIS A 61 1.99 17.62 7.31
N VAL A 62 1.71 18.53 8.25
CA VAL A 62 0.45 18.61 9.01
C VAL A 62 -0.82 18.63 8.13
N SER A 63 -0.75 19.22 6.94
CA SER A 63 -1.86 19.30 5.98
C SER A 63 -1.83 18.24 4.88
N ALA A 64 -0.73 17.50 4.73
CA ALA A 64 -0.57 16.52 3.67
C ALA A 64 -1.34 15.23 3.99
N GLY A 65 -1.66 14.47 2.94
CA GLY A 65 -2.10 13.07 3.07
C GLY A 65 -1.07 12.18 3.78
N ARG A 66 -1.27 10.87 3.72
CA ARG A 66 -0.30 9.91 4.28
C ARG A 66 0.51 9.25 3.19
N ILE A 67 1.71 8.83 3.56
CA ILE A 67 2.60 8.03 2.72
C ILE A 67 2.94 6.74 3.44
N PRO A 68 3.26 5.65 2.71
CA PRO A 68 3.71 4.43 3.33
C PRO A 68 5.02 4.67 4.11
N SER A 69 5.14 4.04 5.28
CA SER A 69 6.42 3.90 5.96
C SER A 69 7.16 2.65 5.44
N ASP A 70 8.39 2.44 5.89
CA ASP A 70 9.13 1.19 5.63
C ASP A 70 8.36 -0.05 6.12
N LEU A 71 7.67 0.08 7.26
CA LEU A 71 6.82 -0.98 7.79
C LEU A 71 5.58 -1.19 6.91
N GLY A 72 4.98 -0.10 6.41
CA GLY A 72 3.87 -0.14 5.45
C GLY A 72 4.25 -0.88 4.17
N TYR A 73 5.40 -0.55 3.59
CA TYR A 73 5.91 -1.24 2.41
C TYR A 73 6.20 -2.71 2.68
N ARG A 74 6.84 -3.04 3.80
CA ARG A 74 7.11 -4.43 4.19
C ARG A 74 5.82 -5.23 4.31
N TYR A 75 4.82 -4.70 5.01
CA TYR A 75 3.52 -5.35 5.15
C TYR A 75 2.86 -5.56 3.79
N TYR A 76 2.88 -4.55 2.93
CA TYR A 76 2.32 -4.63 1.59
C TYR A 76 2.96 -5.75 0.76
N VAL A 77 4.30 -5.82 0.72
CA VAL A 77 5.02 -6.83 -0.05
C VAL A 77 4.76 -8.24 0.50
N GLU A 78 4.77 -8.40 1.81
CA GLU A 78 4.62 -9.71 2.46
C GLU A 78 3.19 -10.25 2.43
N HIS A 79 2.17 -9.39 2.47
CA HIS A 79 0.78 -9.81 2.73
C HIS A 79 -0.24 -9.40 1.66
N LEU A 80 0.02 -8.34 0.90
CA LEU A 80 -0.99 -7.72 0.01
C LEU A 80 -0.62 -7.79 -1.47
N MET A 81 0.69 -7.79 -1.77
CA MET A 81 1.19 -7.89 -3.12
C MET A 81 1.07 -9.31 -3.63
N LYS A 82 0.50 -9.46 -4.84
CA LYS A 82 0.48 -10.76 -5.51
C LYS A 82 1.89 -11.11 -5.98
N PRO A 83 2.42 -12.31 -5.69
CA PRO A 83 3.73 -12.70 -6.17
C PRO A 83 3.73 -12.70 -7.71
N VAL A 84 4.69 -11.98 -8.28
CA VAL A 84 4.95 -12.05 -9.72
C VAL A 84 5.91 -13.22 -9.94
N PRO A 85 5.55 -14.23 -10.76
CA PRO A 85 6.46 -15.31 -11.07
C PRO A 85 7.75 -14.75 -11.66
N VAL A 86 8.89 -15.20 -11.13
CA VAL A 86 10.23 -14.77 -11.59
C VAL A 86 10.39 -15.01 -13.10
N SER A 87 9.73 -16.04 -13.65
CA SER A 87 9.68 -16.32 -15.09
C SER A 87 9.19 -15.16 -15.96
N ARG A 88 8.39 -14.23 -15.44
CA ARG A 88 7.97 -13.02 -16.16
C ARG A 88 9.03 -11.90 -16.16
N LEU A 89 9.99 -11.95 -15.24
CA LEU A 89 11.04 -10.95 -15.09
C LEU A 89 12.34 -11.35 -15.79
N LEU A 90 12.47 -12.64 -16.14
CA LEU A 90 13.63 -13.18 -16.83
C LEU A 90 13.49 -13.04 -18.35
N SER A 91 14.58 -12.68 -19.01
CA SER A 91 14.66 -12.75 -20.47
C SER A 91 14.67 -14.22 -20.94
N PRO A 92 14.23 -14.51 -22.19
CA PRO A 92 14.20 -15.88 -22.72
C PRO A 92 15.52 -16.64 -22.61
N ARG A 93 16.66 -15.91 -22.64
CA ARG A 93 18.01 -16.49 -22.51
C ARG A 93 18.33 -16.96 -21.09
N GLN A 94 17.69 -16.40 -20.06
CA GLN A 94 17.90 -16.76 -18.66
C GLN A 94 17.02 -17.93 -18.23
N THR A 95 15.91 -18.19 -18.92
CA THR A 95 14.98 -19.30 -18.62
C THR A 95 15.59 -20.68 -18.95
N SER A 96 16.50 -20.76 -19.92
CA SER A 96 17.15 -22.02 -20.32
C SER A 96 18.13 -22.60 -19.29
N LEU A 97 18.56 -21.79 -18.29
CA LEU A 97 19.49 -22.22 -17.24
C LEU A 97 18.80 -22.82 -16.00
N LEU A 98 17.46 -22.87 -16.00
CA LEU A 98 16.65 -23.38 -14.89
C LEU A 98 15.89 -24.67 -15.24
N SER A 99 16.22 -25.32 -16.35
CA SER A 99 15.74 -26.67 -16.67
C SER A 99 16.57 -27.71 -15.89
N PRO A 100 15.94 -28.71 -15.24
CA PRO A 100 16.64 -29.82 -14.60
C PRO A 100 17.33 -30.75 -15.61
#